data_AF-A0A2J7Q6M7-F1
#
_entry.id   AF-A0A2J7Q6M7-F1
#
_cell.length_a   1.000
_cell.length_b   1.000
_cell.length_c   1.000
_cell.angle_alpha   90.00
_cell.angle_beta   90.00
_cell.angle_gamma   90.00
#
_symmetry.space_group_name_H-M   'P 1'
#
loop_
_entity.id
_entity.type
_entity.pdbx_description
1 polymer ?
#
loop_
_entity_poly.entity_id
_entity_poly.type
_entity_poly.pdbx_seq_one_letter_code
_entity_poly.pdbx_strand_id
1 'polypeptide(L)'
;CTPGLAIDCFKCVSLNGNYPACDDPFHNNFTAGILEAPCMGGRKGRNGLFPATACIKLAGVYDDTGDRITVRGCALDSGTLTTDTEIIRMSHCGGFYFDDR
;
A
#
# COMPACT_ATOMS: atom_id res chain seq x y z
N CYS A 1 -17.13 -20.80 11.75
CA CYS A 1 -16.31 -19.58 11.74
C CYS A 1 -16.11 -19.15 10.30
N THR A 2 -16.85 -18.17 9.82
CA THR A 2 -16.56 -17.55 8.52
C THR A 2 -15.19 -16.85 8.64
N PRO A 3 -14.23 -17.12 7.75
CA PRO A 3 -12.98 -16.37 7.74
C PRO A 3 -13.33 -14.89 7.62
N GLY A 4 -12.75 -14.04 8.48
CA GLY A 4 -13.01 -12.61 8.46
C GLY A 4 -12.82 -12.09 7.04
N LEU A 5 -13.83 -11.39 6.51
CA LEU A 5 -13.81 -10.82 5.17
C LEU A 5 -12.69 -9.77 5.11
N ALA A 6 -11.51 -10.18 4.70
CA ALA A 6 -10.46 -9.25 4.30
C ALA A 6 -10.93 -8.58 3.01
N ILE A 7 -10.57 -7.31 2.84
CA ILE A 7 -10.82 -6.62 1.58
C ILE A 7 -9.86 -7.13 0.50
N ASP A 8 -10.17 -6.85 -0.76
CA ASP A 8 -9.27 -7.11 -1.88
C ASP A 8 -8.61 -5.80 -2.32
N CYS A 9 -7.28 -5.80 -2.47
CA CYS A 9 -6.55 -4.62 -2.94
C CYS A 9 -5.60 -4.95 -4.06
N PHE A 10 -5.30 -3.94 -4.87
CA PHE A 10 -4.19 -4.02 -5.80
C PHE A 10 -2.86 -3.97 -5.04
N LYS A 11 -1.99 -4.95 -5.27
CA LYS A 11 -0.66 -5.06 -4.67
C LYS A 11 0.40 -5.05 -5.78
N CYS A 12 1.20 -3.99 -5.82
CA CYS A 12 2.21 -3.80 -6.84
C CYS A 12 3.23 -2.73 -6.43
N VAL A 13 4.39 -2.76 -7.06
CA VAL A 13 5.43 -1.72 -6.96
C VAL A 13 5.83 -1.33 -8.38
N SER A 14 5.93 -0.02 -8.63
CA SER A 14 6.51 0.55 -9.84
C SER A 14 7.62 1.52 -9.46
N LEU A 15 8.77 1.39 -10.11
CA LEU A 15 9.92 2.28 -10.01
C LEU A 15 10.19 2.84 -11.40
N ASN A 16 10.24 4.16 -11.52
CA ASN A 16 10.42 4.90 -12.77
C ASN A 16 9.46 4.47 -13.90
N GLY A 17 8.23 4.11 -13.55
CA GLY A 17 7.24 3.68 -14.53
C GLY A 17 7.51 2.31 -15.14
N ASN A 18 8.38 1.49 -14.52
CA ASN A 18 8.69 0.14 -15.00
C ASN A 18 7.47 -0.79 -14.98
N TYR A 19 6.42 -0.43 -14.24
CA TYR A 19 5.19 -1.21 -14.19
C TYR A 19 3.94 -0.32 -14.33
N PRO A 20 3.56 0.03 -15.58
CA PRO A 20 2.46 0.95 -15.88
C PRO A 20 1.11 0.54 -15.28
N ALA A 21 0.86 -0.78 -15.16
CA ALA A 21 -0.35 -1.30 -14.53
C ALA A 21 -0.49 -0.89 -13.05
N CYS A 22 0.63 -0.63 -12.36
CA CYS A 22 0.62 -0.15 -10.98
C CYS A 22 0.45 1.37 -10.89
N ASP A 23 1.00 2.10 -11.86
CA ASP A 23 0.95 3.57 -11.91
C ASP A 23 -0.44 4.09 -12.30
N ASP A 24 -1.25 3.27 -13.00
CA ASP A 24 -2.49 3.67 -13.66
C ASP A 24 -3.43 4.56 -12.80
N PRO A 25 -3.98 5.65 -13.37
CA PRO A 25 -4.80 6.63 -12.66
C PRO A 25 -6.10 6.17 -12.03
N PHE A 26 -6.59 4.93 -12.21
CA PHE A 26 -7.78 4.29 -11.59
C PHE A 26 -8.55 3.40 -12.61
N HIS A 27 -8.02 3.15 -13.82
CA HIS A 27 -8.67 2.27 -14.80
C HIS A 27 -8.02 0.88 -14.81
N ASN A 28 -8.79 -0.15 -14.48
CA ASN A 28 -8.34 -1.53 -14.34
C ASN A 28 -8.39 -2.34 -15.64
N ASN A 29 -8.21 -1.73 -16.81
CA ASN A 29 -8.35 -2.45 -18.08
C ASN A 29 -7.21 -3.46 -18.37
N PHE A 30 -6.26 -3.63 -17.45
CA PHE A 30 -5.05 -4.41 -17.72
C PHE A 30 -4.74 -5.59 -16.80
N THR A 31 -5.25 -5.72 -15.57
CA THR A 31 -4.74 -6.83 -14.73
C THR A 31 -5.61 -7.17 -13.51
N ALA A 32 -6.36 -8.27 -13.60
CA ALA A 32 -6.72 -9.05 -12.42
C ALA A 32 -5.49 -9.68 -11.73
N GLY A 33 -4.33 -9.71 -12.42
CA GLY A 33 -3.08 -10.31 -11.90
C GLY A 33 -2.40 -9.55 -10.77
N ILE A 34 -2.79 -8.29 -10.48
CA ILE A 34 -2.27 -7.51 -9.34
C ILE A 34 -3.26 -7.41 -8.19
N LEU A 35 -4.44 -8.04 -8.31
CA LEU A 35 -5.44 -8.06 -7.25
C LEU A 35 -5.08 -9.16 -6.25
N GLU A 36 -4.90 -8.78 -4.99
CA GLU A 36 -4.69 -9.71 -3.89
C GLU A 36 -6.02 -9.92 -3.15
N ALA A 37 -6.48 -11.18 -3.11
CA ALA A 37 -7.75 -11.58 -2.49
C ALA A 37 -7.61 -12.96 -1.81
N PRO A 38 -7.73 -13.09 -0.47
CA PRO A 38 -7.92 -12.03 0.53
C PRO A 38 -6.64 -11.22 0.78
N CYS A 39 -6.74 -9.90 0.82
CA CYS A 39 -5.58 -9.04 1.08
C CYS A 39 -5.21 -9.09 2.57
N MET A 40 -3.98 -9.48 2.87
CA MET A 40 -3.47 -9.59 4.24
C MET A 40 -2.32 -8.61 4.47
N GLY A 41 -2.38 -7.87 5.57
CA GLY A 41 -1.39 -6.87 5.96
C GLY A 41 -0.65 -7.23 7.25
N GLY A 42 0.58 -6.77 7.38
CA GLY A 42 1.32 -6.83 8.65
C GLY A 42 0.82 -5.77 9.64
N ARG A 43 0.92 -6.06 10.94
CA ARG A 43 0.61 -5.10 12.01
C ARG A 43 1.87 -4.84 12.83
N LYS A 44 2.27 -3.57 12.98
CA LYS A 44 3.43 -3.17 13.79
C LYS A 44 3.31 -3.77 15.20
N GLY A 45 4.38 -4.39 15.68
CA GLY A 45 4.43 -5.02 17.00
C GLY A 45 3.70 -6.36 17.11
N ARG A 46 3.26 -6.98 15.99
CA ARG A 46 2.73 -8.35 15.98
C ARG A 46 3.33 -9.18 14.86
N ASN A 47 3.65 -10.43 15.18
CA ASN A 47 4.09 -11.41 14.19
C ASN A 47 2.88 -12.07 13.55
N GLY A 48 2.86 -12.10 12.21
CA GLY A 48 1.79 -12.70 11.42
C GLY A 48 1.08 -11.70 10.51
N LEU A 49 0.26 -12.27 9.62
CA LEU A 49 -0.56 -11.54 8.67
C LEU A 49 -2.01 -11.45 9.19
N PHE A 50 -2.61 -10.27 9.05
CA PHE A 50 -3.97 -9.99 9.50
C PHE A 50 -4.85 -9.55 8.33
N PRO A 51 -6.17 -9.82 8.38
CA PRO A 51 -7.12 -9.36 7.37
C PRO A 51 -7.02 -7.85 7.19
N ALA A 52 -6.67 -7.39 5.99
CA ALA A 52 -6.55 -5.97 5.73
C ALA A 52 -7.92 -5.28 5.77
N THR A 53 -7.93 -4.01 6.17
CA THR A 53 -9.14 -3.18 6.25
C THR A 53 -9.06 -1.96 5.35
N ALA A 54 -7.90 -1.68 4.74
CA ALA A 54 -7.73 -0.58 3.80
C ALA A 54 -6.69 -0.88 2.71
N CYS A 55 -6.86 -0.28 1.54
CA CYS A 55 -5.90 -0.30 0.45
C CYS A 55 -5.09 1.00 0.47
N ILE A 56 -3.78 0.91 0.32
CA ILE A 56 -2.90 2.07 0.25
C ILE A 56 -2.32 2.22 -1.15
N LYS A 57 -2.18 3.47 -1.60
CA LYS A 57 -1.39 3.86 -2.78
C LYS A 57 -0.44 4.97 -2.36
N LEU A 58 0.85 4.68 -2.41
CA LEU A 58 1.92 5.65 -2.24
C LEU A 58 2.42 6.00 -3.62
N ALA A 59 2.46 7.28 -3.95
CA ALA A 59 3.07 7.77 -5.18
C ALA A 59 3.96 8.96 -4.82
N GLY A 60 5.23 8.89 -5.18
CA GLY A 60 6.23 9.86 -4.76
C GLY A 60 7.43 9.93 -5.69
N VAL A 61 8.35 10.82 -5.33
CA VAL A 61 9.63 11.00 -5.99
C VAL A 61 10.70 10.97 -4.92
N TYR A 62 11.76 10.18 -5.13
CA TYR A 62 12.91 10.17 -4.25
C TYR A 62 13.66 11.50 -4.36
N ASP A 63 13.98 12.12 -3.22
CA ASP A 63 14.62 13.43 -3.18
C ASP A 63 16.08 13.37 -3.66
N ASP A 64 16.76 12.24 -3.45
CA ASP A 64 18.17 12.05 -3.80
C ASP A 64 18.40 11.72 -5.29
N THR A 65 17.58 10.85 -5.88
CA THR A 65 17.74 10.43 -7.29
C THR A 65 16.74 11.04 -8.25
N GLY A 66 15.64 11.61 -7.76
CA GLY A 66 14.52 12.05 -8.59
C GLY A 66 13.68 10.90 -9.16
N ASP A 67 13.90 9.66 -8.71
CA ASP A 67 13.19 8.48 -9.21
C ASP A 67 11.74 8.48 -8.75
N ARG A 68 10.82 8.12 -9.65
CA ARG A 68 9.39 8.05 -9.35
C ARG A 68 9.05 6.68 -8.79
N ILE A 69 8.32 6.62 -7.69
CA ILE A 69 7.87 5.36 -7.08
C ILE A 69 6.35 5.37 -6.91
N THR A 70 5.72 4.24 -7.26
CA THR A 70 4.34 3.94 -6.91
C THR A 70 4.28 2.60 -6.19
N VAL A 71 3.73 2.57 -4.98
CA VAL A 71 3.50 1.33 -4.19
C VAL A 71 2.02 1.21 -3.89
N ARG A 72 1.44 0.06 -4.20
CA ARG A 72 0.10 -0.32 -3.73
C ARG A 72 0.18 -1.55 -2.85
N GLY A 73 -0.64 -1.61 -1.81
CA GLY A 73 -0.64 -2.76 -0.92
C GLY A 73 -1.82 -2.80 0.05
N CYS A 74 -1.87 -3.89 0.82
CA CYS A 74 -2.81 -4.08 1.90
C CYS A 74 -2.32 -3.37 3.16
N ALA A 75 -3.20 -2.64 3.84
CA ALA A 75 -2.93 -2.06 5.15
C ALA A 75 -4.07 -2.38 6.14
N LEU A 76 -3.71 -2.38 7.43
CA LEU A 76 -4.65 -2.62 8.53
C LEU A 76 -4.74 -1.38 9.41
N ASP A 77 -5.92 -0.74 9.46
CA ASP A 77 -6.17 0.30 10.47
C ASP A 77 -6.32 -0.39 11.82
N SER A 78 -5.37 -0.16 12.72
CA SER A 78 -5.34 -0.76 14.05
C SER A 78 -6.06 0.10 15.09
N GLY A 79 -6.64 1.24 14.70
CA GLY A 79 -7.35 2.17 15.59
C GLY A 79 -6.43 2.93 16.56
N THR A 80 -5.11 2.94 16.31
CA THR A 80 -4.14 3.62 17.19
C THR A 80 -4.05 5.13 16.90
N LEU A 81 -3.77 5.95 17.92
CA LEU A 81 -3.71 7.42 17.78
C LEU A 81 -2.43 7.96 17.11
N THR A 82 -1.48 7.10 16.74
CA THR A 82 -0.17 7.53 16.22
C THR A 82 -0.11 7.36 14.71
N THR A 83 0.05 8.46 13.99
CA THR A 83 0.33 8.49 12.54
C THR A 83 1.53 7.59 12.20
N ASP A 84 2.57 7.54 13.03
CA ASP A 84 3.80 6.75 12.79
C ASP A 84 3.63 5.22 12.77
N THR A 85 2.41 4.72 13.00
CA THR A 85 2.10 3.29 12.93
C THR A 85 1.03 2.95 11.90
N GLU A 86 0.38 3.95 11.30
CA GLU A 86 -0.75 3.78 10.42
C GLU A 86 -0.66 4.74 9.24
N ILE A 87 0.08 4.30 8.21
CA ILE A 87 0.23 4.97 6.91
C ILE A 87 -1.12 5.35 6.25
N ILE A 88 -2.17 4.64 6.64
CA ILE A 88 -3.58 4.82 6.22
C ILE A 88 -4.20 6.12 6.74
N ARG A 89 -3.64 6.70 7.80
CA ARG A 89 -4.05 8.02 8.33
C ARG A 89 -3.19 9.17 7.77
N MET A 90 -2.17 8.90 6.95
CA MET A 90 -1.42 9.95 6.23
C MET A 90 -2.05 10.19 4.87
N SER A 91 -2.94 11.19 4.81
CA SER A 91 -3.49 11.75 3.57
C SER A 91 -2.91 13.13 3.26
N HIS A 92 -1.64 13.36 3.63
CA HIS A 92 -0.99 14.66 3.45
C HIS A 92 0.12 14.58 2.40
N CYS A 93 0.23 15.61 1.57
CA CYS A 93 1.40 15.81 0.71
C CYS A 93 2.60 16.15 1.59
N GLY A 94 3.38 15.13 1.98
CA GLY A 94 4.56 15.27 2.81
C GLY A 94 5.61 14.23 2.44
N GLY A 95 6.86 14.50 2.80
CA GLY A 95 7.94 13.51 2.70
C GLY A 95 7.85 12.50 3.83
N PHE A 96 8.19 11.25 3.54
CA PHE A 96 8.38 10.21 4.54
C PHE A 96 9.56 9.34 4.11
N TYR A 97 10.24 8.74 5.08
CA TYR A 97 11.33 7.81 4.79
C TYR A 97 10.76 6.46 4.34
N PHE A 98 11.15 6.01 3.16
CA PHE A 98 10.83 4.70 2.62
C PHE A 98 12.13 3.91 2.43
N ASP A 99 12.29 2.84 3.21
CA ASP A 99 13.50 2.00 3.19
C ASP A 99 14.78 2.82 3.47
N ASP A 100 14.74 3.63 4.54
CA ASP A 100 15.81 4.54 4.99
C ASP A 100 16.18 5.67 4.00
N ARG A 101 15.29 6.01 3.07
CA ARG A 101 15.49 7.06 2.05
C ARG A 101 14.32 8.01 1.94
#